data_AF-X0S175-F1
#
_entry.id   AF-X0S175-F1
#
_cell.length_a   1.000
_cell.length_b   1.000
_cell.length_c   1.000
_cell.angle_alpha   90.00
_cell.angle_beta   90.00
_cell.angle_gamma   90.00
#
_symmetry.space_group_name_H-M   'P 1'
#
loop_
_entity.id
_entity.type
_entity.pdbx_description
1 polymer ?
#
loop_
_entity_poly.entity_id
_entity_poly.type
_entity_poly.pdbx_seq_one_letter_code
_entity_poly.pdbx_strand_id
1 'polypeptide(L)'
;MSVVLIKPKTSSKKETKEEKIYDAIIIGGGPAGLTAGIYLSRARMNTLLIEKALPGGQAILTEIIENYPGFPLGIAGPELMQKMEEQAVGFGLKIEYGEAAEVKIKEDKEDKEDKVKIVKINNQEYKTLTIILASGAEASKLEVPGEEELRGRGVSYCATCDAPFFKDQKVVVVGGGDTAIEEALYLTKFVRETTIIHRRDRLRATKILQERVFSNKK
;
A
#
# COMPACT_ATOMS: atom_id res chain seq x y z
N MET A 1 -34.89 52.07 13.68
CA MET A 1 -34.47 51.67 12.33
C MET A 1 -34.56 50.16 12.28
N SER A 2 -35.60 49.62 11.64
CA SER A 2 -35.90 48.18 11.66
C SER A 2 -35.49 47.56 10.34
N VAL A 3 -34.55 46.61 10.37
CA VAL A 3 -34.08 45.89 9.19
C VAL A 3 -34.91 44.62 9.02
N VAL A 4 -35.66 44.53 7.92
CA VAL A 4 -36.39 43.32 7.52
C VAL A 4 -35.49 42.48 6.61
N LEU A 5 -35.10 41.30 7.06
CA LEU A 5 -34.33 40.34 6.24
C LEU A 5 -35.28 39.41 5.51
N ILE A 6 -35.34 39.51 4.19
CA ILE A 6 -36.10 38.60 3.32
C ILE A 6 -35.24 37.36 3.05
N LYS A 7 -35.70 36.17 3.47
CA LYS A 7 -35.09 34.89 3.08
C LYS A 7 -35.31 34.64 1.58
N PRO A 8 -34.28 34.27 0.81
CA PRO A 8 -34.48 33.84 -0.57
C PRO A 8 -35.26 32.52 -0.62
N LYS A 9 -36.17 32.40 -1.58
CA LYS A 9 -36.91 31.17 -1.87
C LYS A 9 -35.93 30.07 -2.23
N THR A 10 -35.93 28.97 -1.47
CA THR A 10 -35.25 27.73 -1.84
C THR A 10 -35.95 27.13 -3.06
N SER A 11 -35.33 27.29 -4.23
CA SER A 11 -35.65 26.52 -5.43
C SER A 11 -35.00 25.15 -5.28
N SER A 12 -35.82 24.10 -5.11
CA SER A 12 -35.41 22.71 -5.16
C SER A 12 -35.06 22.32 -6.60
N LYS A 13 -33.93 22.80 -7.11
CA LYS A 13 -33.30 22.19 -8.27
C LYS A 13 -32.70 20.86 -7.82
N LYS A 14 -33.32 19.75 -8.24
CA LYS A 14 -32.61 18.46 -8.33
C LYS A 14 -31.38 18.71 -9.19
N GLU A 15 -30.20 18.75 -8.57
CA GLU A 15 -28.94 18.65 -9.29
C GLU A 15 -28.93 17.29 -9.99
N THR A 16 -29.12 17.31 -11.30
CA THR A 16 -28.68 16.22 -12.16
C THR A 16 -27.20 16.05 -11.91
N LYS A 17 -26.81 14.96 -11.25
CA LYS A 17 -25.43 14.58 -10.95
C LYS A 17 -24.70 14.48 -12.30
N GLU A 18 -24.02 15.55 -12.73
CA GLU A 18 -23.17 15.51 -13.92
C GLU A 18 -22.22 14.32 -13.75
N GLU A 19 -22.15 13.45 -14.76
CA GLU A 19 -21.22 12.33 -14.76
C GLU A 19 -19.79 12.88 -14.78
N LYS A 20 -19.20 13.04 -13.60
CA LYS A 20 -17.84 13.51 -13.45
C LYS A 20 -16.88 12.44 -13.97
N ILE A 21 -16.13 12.78 -15.02
CA ILE A 21 -14.99 12.00 -15.49
C ILE A 21 -13.74 12.55 -14.79
N TYR A 22 -12.99 11.67 -14.12
CA TYR A 22 -11.72 12.01 -13.49
C TYR A 22 -10.58 11.87 -14.50
N ASP A 23 -9.58 12.76 -14.43
CA ASP A 23 -8.36 12.63 -15.23
C ASP A 23 -7.61 11.35 -14.84
N ALA A 24 -7.57 11.05 -13.54
CA ALA A 24 -7.00 9.82 -13.00
C ALA A 24 -7.75 9.33 -11.76
N ILE A 25 -7.89 8.00 -11.67
CA ILE A 25 -8.27 7.31 -10.45
C ILE A 25 -7.09 6.46 -9.97
N ILE A 26 -6.76 6.58 -8.68
CA ILE A 26 -5.71 5.81 -8.01
C ILE A 26 -6.41 4.76 -7.15
N ILE A 27 -6.02 3.49 -7.28
CA ILE A 27 -6.54 2.39 -6.47
C ILE A 27 -5.46 2.00 -5.46
N GLY A 28 -5.68 2.31 -4.19
CA GLY A 28 -4.76 2.09 -3.07
C GLY A 28 -4.17 3.39 -2.52
N GLY A 29 -4.23 3.55 -1.21
CA GLY A 29 -3.80 4.68 -0.40
C GLY A 29 -2.55 4.38 0.45
N GLY A 30 -1.69 3.48 -0.01
CA GLY A 30 -0.32 3.33 0.52
C GLY A 30 0.63 4.45 0.04
N PRO A 31 1.93 4.35 0.35
CA PRO A 31 2.94 5.36 -0.03
C PRO A 31 2.95 5.66 -1.54
N ALA A 32 2.79 4.63 -2.38
CA ALA A 32 2.75 4.77 -3.83
C ALA A 32 1.53 5.59 -4.31
N GLY A 33 0.34 5.27 -3.78
CA GLY A 33 -0.90 5.94 -4.16
C GLY A 33 -0.96 7.38 -3.67
N LEU A 34 -0.57 7.64 -2.42
CA LEU A 34 -0.51 8.99 -1.88
C LEU A 34 0.52 9.85 -2.63
N THR A 35 1.67 9.29 -2.98
CA THR A 35 2.67 10.00 -3.80
C THR A 35 2.13 10.34 -5.18
N ALA A 36 1.48 9.40 -5.87
CA ALA A 36 0.82 9.67 -7.15
C ALA A 36 -0.24 10.78 -7.00
N GLY A 37 -1.03 10.74 -5.94
CA GLY A 37 -2.04 11.74 -5.63
C GLY A 37 -1.44 13.13 -5.41
N ILE A 38 -0.34 13.25 -4.65
CA ILE A 38 0.39 14.51 -4.46
C ILE A 38 0.76 15.12 -5.81
N TYR A 39 1.38 14.34 -6.71
CA TYR A 39 1.83 14.85 -8.00
C TYR A 39 0.69 15.25 -8.92
N LEU A 40 -0.37 14.44 -9.00
CA LEU A 40 -1.52 14.72 -9.86
C LEU A 40 -2.33 15.93 -9.36
N SER A 41 -2.53 16.04 -8.04
CA SER A 41 -3.20 17.21 -7.45
C SER A 41 -2.40 18.49 -7.62
N ARG A 42 -1.06 18.43 -7.53
CA ARG A 42 -0.18 19.57 -7.84
C ARG A 42 -0.28 20.00 -9.31
N ALA A 43 -0.48 19.05 -10.21
CA ALA A 43 -0.72 19.31 -11.63
C ALA A 43 -2.16 19.78 -11.94
N ARG A 44 -2.99 20.01 -10.90
CA ARG A 44 -4.40 20.43 -11.01
C ARG A 44 -5.29 19.44 -11.77
N MET A 45 -4.92 18.16 -11.79
CA MET A 45 -5.74 17.10 -12.34
C MET A 45 -6.89 16.74 -11.39
N ASN A 46 -8.08 16.52 -11.95
CA ASN A 46 -9.22 15.96 -11.24
C ASN A 46 -8.94 14.51 -10.87
N THR A 47 -8.38 14.31 -9.68
CA THR A 47 -7.91 13.00 -9.20
C THR A 47 -8.78 12.48 -8.07
N LEU A 48 -9.06 11.18 -8.09
CA LEU A 48 -9.68 10.45 -6.98
C LEU A 48 -8.74 9.32 -6.54
N LEU A 49 -8.47 9.22 -5.25
CA LEU A 49 -7.85 8.05 -4.66
C LEU A 49 -8.91 7.21 -3.97
N ILE A 50 -8.87 5.90 -4.20
CA ILE A 50 -9.77 4.92 -3.61
C ILE A 50 -8.97 4.08 -2.62
N GLU A 51 -9.44 3.99 -1.38
CA GLU A 51 -8.81 3.18 -0.34
C GLU A 51 -9.86 2.38 0.43
N LYS A 52 -9.58 1.10 0.69
CA LYS A 52 -10.48 0.17 1.38
C LYS A 52 -10.60 0.47 2.88
N ALA A 53 -9.57 1.07 3.47
CA ALA A 53 -9.49 1.35 4.90
C ALA A 53 -8.83 2.72 5.19
N LEU A 54 -8.08 2.83 6.28
CA LEU A 54 -7.26 4.02 6.54
C LEU A 54 -6.10 4.08 5.52
N PRO A 55 -5.80 5.25 4.93
CA PRO A 55 -4.62 5.44 4.12
C PRO A 55 -3.36 5.08 4.91
N GLY A 56 -2.45 4.33 4.28
CA GLY A 56 -1.27 3.84 4.97
C GLY A 56 -0.61 2.61 4.33
N GLY A 57 -1.41 1.71 3.75
CA GLY A 57 -0.90 0.43 3.27
C GLY A 57 -0.17 -0.36 4.37
N GLN A 58 0.87 -1.13 4.02
CA GLN A 58 1.64 -1.90 5.01
C GLN A 58 2.49 -1.02 5.96
N ALA A 59 2.85 0.20 5.53
CA ALA A 59 3.72 1.08 6.32
C ALA A 59 3.07 1.51 7.64
N ILE A 60 1.74 1.65 7.70
CA ILE A 60 1.01 2.02 8.93
C ILE A 60 1.17 0.98 10.05
N LEU A 61 1.50 -0.27 9.70
CA LEU A 61 1.64 -1.36 10.67
C LEU A 61 3.06 -1.44 11.25
N THR A 62 3.99 -0.60 10.77
CA THR A 62 5.39 -0.59 11.20
C THR A 62 5.56 0.38 12.36
N GLU A 63 6.16 -0.08 13.47
CA GLU A 63 6.38 0.75 14.66
C GLU A 63 7.35 1.90 14.37
N ILE A 64 8.51 1.61 13.78
CA ILE A 64 9.52 2.60 13.36
C ILE A 64 10.06 2.23 11.98
N ILE A 65 10.10 3.22 11.08
CA ILE A 65 10.70 3.15 9.75
C ILE A 65 12.02 3.92 9.77
N GLU A 66 13.14 3.22 9.64
CA GLU A 66 14.49 3.80 9.69
C GLU A 66 15.11 4.06 8.31
N ASN A 67 14.46 3.56 7.25
CA ASN A 67 15.01 3.55 5.89
C ASN A 67 14.24 4.44 4.90
N TYR A 68 13.35 5.32 5.40
CA TYR A 68 12.70 6.33 4.56
C TYR A 68 13.49 7.64 4.59
N PRO A 69 14.01 8.12 3.43
CA PRO A 69 14.87 9.30 3.40
C PRO A 69 14.14 10.56 3.88
N GLY A 70 14.85 11.41 4.61
CA GLY A 70 14.31 12.62 5.23
C GLY A 70 14.04 12.51 6.73
N PHE A 71 14.09 11.29 7.29
CA PHE A 71 13.91 11.02 8.72
C PHE A 71 15.16 10.33 9.30
N PRO A 72 16.23 11.09 9.62
CA PRO A 72 17.52 10.52 10.05
C PRO A 72 17.47 9.79 11.40
N LEU A 73 16.44 10.04 12.21
CA LEU A 73 16.18 9.36 13.48
C LEU A 73 15.07 8.30 13.36
N GLY A 74 14.67 7.96 12.13
CA GLY A 74 13.48 7.18 11.85
C GLY A 74 12.18 7.96 12.07
N ILE A 75 11.06 7.34 11.70
CA ILE A 75 9.71 7.87 11.89
C ILE A 75 8.73 6.73 12.13
N ALA A 76 7.72 6.93 12.99
CA ALA A 76 6.69 5.91 13.17
C ALA A 76 5.88 5.70 11.89
N GLY A 77 5.54 4.46 11.55
CA GLY A 77 4.78 4.14 10.35
C GLY A 77 3.47 4.92 10.22
N PRO A 78 2.62 4.96 11.27
CA PRO A 78 1.42 5.80 11.28
C PRO A 78 1.71 7.29 11.07
N GLU A 79 2.78 7.81 11.67
CA GLU A 79 3.13 9.23 11.55
C GLU A 79 3.56 9.58 10.12
N LEU A 80 4.39 8.73 9.49
CA LEU A 80 4.79 8.93 8.10
C LEU A 80 3.59 8.96 7.17
N MET A 81 2.69 7.98 7.31
CA MET A 81 1.52 7.86 6.44
C MET A 81 0.53 9.02 6.65
N GLN A 82 0.34 9.46 7.89
CA GLN A 82 -0.45 10.65 8.18
C GLN A 82 0.15 11.90 7.50
N LYS A 83 1.46 12.13 7.60
CA LYS A 83 2.12 13.27 6.92
C LYS A 83 1.94 13.21 5.39
N MET A 84 2.03 12.03 4.80
CA MET A 84 1.80 11.84 3.36
C MET A 84 0.34 12.12 2.97
N GLU A 85 -0.62 11.65 3.76
CA GLU A 85 -2.04 11.92 3.54
C GLU A 85 -2.35 13.41 3.65
N GLU A 86 -1.89 14.06 4.73
CA GLU A 86 -2.04 15.51 4.95
C GLU A 86 -1.46 16.32 3.79
N GLN A 87 -0.29 15.93 3.29
CA GLN A 87 0.31 16.57 2.12
C GLN A 87 -0.56 16.39 0.86
N ALA A 88 -1.05 15.18 0.61
CA ALA A 88 -1.87 14.88 -0.56
C ALA A 88 -3.21 15.63 -0.54
N VAL A 89 -3.91 15.59 0.59
CA VAL A 89 -5.18 16.30 0.82
C VAL A 89 -4.96 17.81 0.78
N GLY A 90 -3.85 18.31 1.33
CA GLY A 90 -3.47 19.71 1.28
C GLY A 90 -3.31 20.27 -0.15
N PHE A 91 -2.87 19.44 -1.10
CA PHE A 91 -2.86 19.80 -2.54
C PHE A 91 -4.21 19.61 -3.24
N GLY A 92 -5.22 19.09 -2.55
CA GLY A 92 -6.59 18.94 -3.06
C GLY A 92 -6.92 17.53 -3.56
N LEU A 93 -6.14 16.50 -3.19
CA LEU A 93 -6.51 15.11 -3.46
C LEU A 93 -7.84 14.78 -2.77
N LYS A 94 -8.75 14.15 -3.51
CA LYS A 94 -9.97 13.57 -2.95
C LYS A 94 -9.75 12.09 -2.66
N ILE A 95 -10.09 11.65 -1.46
CA ILE A 95 -10.03 10.25 -1.04
C ILE A 95 -11.47 9.75 -0.88
N GLU A 96 -11.80 8.66 -1.57
CA GLU A 96 -13.04 7.92 -1.43
C GLU A 96 -12.77 6.60 -0.72
N TYR A 97 -13.59 6.31 0.29
CA TYR A 97 -13.46 5.08 1.06
C TYR A 97 -14.34 3.98 0.48
N GLY A 98 -13.70 2.88 0.09
CA GLY A 98 -14.38 1.71 -0.42
C GLY A 98 -13.45 0.77 -1.17
N GLU A 99 -13.93 -0.45 -1.40
CA GLU A 99 -13.19 -1.44 -2.15
C GLU A 99 -13.48 -1.29 -3.65
N ALA A 100 -12.42 -1.08 -4.44
CA ALA A 100 -12.51 -1.10 -5.89
C ALA A 100 -12.67 -2.55 -6.38
N ALA A 101 -13.91 -3.01 -6.45
CA ALA A 101 -14.24 -4.40 -6.76
C ALA A 101 -14.03 -4.77 -8.23
N GLU A 102 -14.14 -3.80 -9.14
CA GLU A 102 -14.07 -4.06 -10.57
C GLU A 102 -13.51 -2.86 -11.34
N VAL A 103 -12.67 -3.15 -12.34
CA VAL A 103 -12.21 -2.19 -13.35
C VAL A 103 -12.63 -2.68 -14.72
N LYS A 104 -13.44 -1.88 -15.43
CA LYS A 104 -13.84 -2.14 -16.82
C LYS A 104 -13.12 -1.18 -17.76
N ILE A 105 -12.47 -1.74 -18.77
CA ILE A 105 -11.86 -0.98 -19.88
C ILE A 105 -12.75 -1.21 -21.09
N LYS A 106 -13.40 -0.15 -21.59
CA LYS A 106 -14.13 -0.26 -22.86
C LYS A 106 -13.13 -0.39 -24.00
N GLU A 107 -13.20 -1.51 -24.72
CA GLU A 107 -12.46 -1.74 -25.96
C GLU A 107 -13.34 -1.39 -27.16
N ASP A 108 -13.64 -0.12 -27.37
CA ASP A 108 -14.23 0.27 -28.65
C ASP A 108 -13.11 0.29 -29.70
N LYS A 109 -13.24 -0.61 -30.69
CA LYS A 109 -12.24 -0.87 -31.74
C LYS A 109 -12.31 0.15 -32.89
N GLU A 110 -13.30 1.03 -32.92
CA GLU A 110 -13.57 1.88 -34.08
C GLU A 110 -13.48 3.39 -33.81
N ASP A 111 -13.65 3.86 -32.58
CA ASP A 111 -13.58 5.29 -32.28
C ASP A 111 -12.34 5.67 -31.48
N LYS A 112 -11.58 6.63 -32.01
CA LYS A 112 -10.41 7.27 -31.37
C LYS A 112 -10.80 8.23 -30.23
N GLU A 113 -12.02 8.14 -29.70
CA GLU A 113 -12.42 8.92 -28.53
C GLU A 113 -11.86 8.24 -27.26
N ASP A 114 -11.35 9.07 -26.35
CA ASP A 114 -10.60 8.64 -25.18
C ASP A 114 -11.26 7.48 -24.45
N LYS A 115 -10.57 6.33 -24.36
CA LYS A 115 -11.08 5.10 -23.73
C LYS A 115 -11.35 5.34 -22.25
N VAL A 116 -12.56 5.81 -21.92
CA VAL A 116 -13.03 6.00 -20.55
C VAL A 116 -13.05 4.63 -19.87
N LYS A 117 -12.33 4.52 -18.75
CA LYS A 117 -12.38 3.36 -17.86
C LYS A 117 -13.43 3.59 -16.79
N ILE A 118 -14.04 2.50 -16.32
CA ILE A 118 -15.03 2.51 -15.24
C ILE A 118 -14.44 1.76 -14.06
N VAL A 119 -14.41 2.39 -12.89
CA VAL A 119 -14.05 1.77 -11.62
C VAL A 119 -15.30 1.66 -10.78
N LYS A 120 -15.64 0.44 -10.34
CA LYS A 120 -16.78 0.19 -9.48
C LYS A 120 -16.32 0.11 -8.03
N ILE A 121 -16.88 0.96 -7.19
CA ILE A 121 -16.66 0.99 -5.74
C ILE A 121 -18.01 0.69 -5.10
N ASN A 122 -18.12 -0.43 -4.39
CA ASN A 122 -19.40 -0.89 -3.83
C ASN A 122 -20.51 -0.90 -4.92
N ASN A 123 -21.55 -0.06 -4.76
CA ASN A 123 -22.66 0.11 -5.71
C ASN A 123 -22.56 1.41 -6.55
N GLN A 124 -21.40 2.07 -6.57
CA GLN A 124 -21.16 3.29 -7.34
C GLN A 124 -20.14 3.06 -8.45
N GLU A 125 -20.35 3.71 -9.59
CA GLU A 125 -19.43 3.69 -10.72
C GLU A 125 -18.77 5.06 -10.89
N TYR A 126 -17.45 5.03 -11.09
CA TYR A 126 -16.63 6.21 -11.32
C TYR A 126 -15.97 6.08 -12.69
N LYS A 127 -15.98 7.16 -13.47
CA LYS A 127 -15.39 7.20 -14.82
C LYS A 127 -14.06 7.91 -14.80
N THR A 128 -13.08 7.42 -15.57
CA THR A 128 -11.77 8.06 -15.66
C THR A 128 -11.05 7.83 -16.97
N LEU A 129 -10.14 8.74 -17.32
CA LEU A 129 -9.23 8.60 -18.44
C LEU A 129 -8.04 7.69 -18.12
N THR A 130 -7.59 7.65 -16.86
CA THR A 130 -6.39 6.91 -16.44
C THR A 130 -6.61 6.20 -15.12
N ILE A 131 -6.05 4.99 -14.97
CA ILE A 131 -6.04 4.26 -13.69
C ILE A 131 -4.61 4.02 -13.26
N ILE A 132 -4.30 4.33 -12.01
CA ILE A 132 -3.05 3.99 -11.35
C ILE A 132 -3.33 2.88 -10.34
N LEU A 133 -2.78 1.69 -10.58
CA LEU A 133 -2.88 0.57 -9.64
C LEU A 133 -1.76 0.68 -8.60
N ALA A 134 -2.14 1.01 -7.37
CA ALA A 134 -1.27 1.17 -6.22
C ALA A 134 -1.78 0.34 -5.02
N SER A 135 -2.44 -0.80 -5.29
CA SER A 135 -3.13 -1.63 -4.31
C SER A 135 -2.21 -2.38 -3.33
N GLY A 136 -0.90 -2.32 -3.56
CA GLY A 136 0.10 -2.95 -2.72
C GLY A 136 0.09 -4.47 -2.81
N ALA A 137 0.61 -5.09 -1.75
CA ALA A 137 0.67 -6.54 -1.56
C ALA A 137 0.47 -6.88 -0.09
N GLU A 138 0.17 -8.14 0.19
CA GLU A 138 0.07 -8.69 1.54
C GLU A 138 1.08 -9.82 1.69
N ALA A 139 1.64 -9.98 2.89
CA ALA A 139 2.54 -11.08 3.19
C ALA A 139 1.78 -12.41 3.11
N SER A 140 2.41 -13.42 2.50
CA SER A 140 1.86 -14.77 2.52
C SER A 140 1.96 -15.34 3.92
N LYS A 141 0.83 -15.68 4.51
CA LYS A 141 0.73 -16.29 5.84
C LYS A 141 0.93 -17.80 5.77
N LEU A 142 1.39 -18.39 6.87
CA LEU A 142 1.50 -19.84 7.05
C LEU A 142 0.17 -20.47 7.48
N GLU A 143 -0.75 -19.67 8.01
CA GLU A 143 -2.07 -20.08 8.51
C GLU A 143 -1.96 -21.11 9.65
N VAL A 144 -0.99 -20.90 10.55
CA VAL A 144 -0.73 -21.78 11.70
C VAL A 144 -1.15 -21.15 13.03
N PRO A 145 -1.49 -21.96 14.06
CA PRO A 145 -1.81 -21.43 15.39
C PRO A 145 -0.69 -20.54 15.94
N GLY A 146 -1.07 -19.38 16.46
CA GLY A 146 -0.15 -18.41 17.06
C GLY A 146 0.49 -17.41 16.07
N GLU A 147 0.36 -17.59 14.75
CA GLU A 147 0.99 -16.69 13.76
C GLU A 147 0.51 -15.23 13.90
N GLU A 148 -0.81 -15.02 13.97
CA GLU A 148 -1.39 -13.68 14.14
C GLU A 148 -1.18 -13.13 15.55
N GLU A 149 -1.32 -13.98 16.57
CA GLU A 149 -1.20 -13.58 17.98
C GLU A 149 0.22 -13.12 18.34
N LEU A 150 1.23 -13.66 17.65
CA LEU A 150 2.64 -13.37 17.85
C LEU A 150 3.21 -12.38 16.82
N ARG A 151 2.38 -11.82 15.94
CA ARG A 151 2.81 -10.79 14.98
C ARG A 151 3.38 -9.58 15.71
N GLY A 152 4.59 -9.16 15.33
CA GLY A 152 5.34 -8.08 15.99
C GLY A 152 5.92 -8.46 17.36
N ARG A 153 5.70 -9.69 17.85
CA ARG A 153 6.20 -10.22 19.14
C ARG A 153 7.06 -11.46 18.97
N GLY A 154 7.55 -11.71 17.76
CA GLY A 154 8.34 -12.89 17.41
C GLY A 154 8.04 -13.41 16.00
N VAL A 155 6.85 -13.11 15.47
CA VAL A 155 6.50 -13.35 14.05
C VAL A 155 6.68 -12.05 13.27
N SER A 156 7.52 -12.12 12.24
CA SER A 156 7.82 -11.02 11.30
C SER A 156 7.67 -11.51 9.86
N TYR A 157 7.31 -10.56 8.99
CA TYR A 157 7.24 -10.76 7.53
C TYR A 157 8.25 -9.89 6.77
N CYS A 158 9.21 -9.26 7.48
CA CYS A 158 10.26 -8.43 6.89
C CYS A 158 11.56 -8.56 7.70
N ALA A 159 12.46 -9.44 7.27
CA ALA A 159 13.76 -9.58 7.95
C ALA A 159 14.56 -8.28 7.95
N THR A 160 14.53 -7.50 6.87
CA THR A 160 15.29 -6.25 6.79
C THR A 160 14.82 -5.19 7.78
N CYS A 161 13.53 -5.20 8.11
CA CYS A 161 12.92 -4.28 9.06
C CYS A 161 13.26 -4.68 10.49
N ASP A 162 13.16 -5.98 10.80
CA ASP A 162 13.13 -6.42 12.21
C ASP A 162 14.41 -7.09 12.70
N ALA A 163 15.35 -7.45 11.82
CA ALA A 163 16.60 -8.12 12.21
C ALA A 163 17.37 -7.46 13.37
N PRO A 164 17.46 -6.12 13.48
CA PRO A 164 18.14 -5.46 14.60
C PRO A 164 17.59 -5.85 15.98
N PHE A 165 16.29 -6.15 16.09
CA PHE A 165 15.64 -6.51 17.36
C PHE A 165 15.94 -7.95 17.81
N PHE A 166 16.41 -8.81 16.90
CA PHE A 166 16.73 -10.22 17.16
C PHE A 166 18.23 -10.46 17.33
N LYS A 167 18.99 -9.43 17.71
CA LYS A 167 20.44 -9.54 17.92
C LYS A 167 20.78 -10.67 18.89
N ASP A 168 21.73 -11.52 18.48
CA ASP A 168 22.21 -12.69 19.23
C ASP A 168 21.13 -13.75 19.56
N GLN A 169 19.93 -13.65 18.98
CA GLN A 169 18.86 -14.64 19.12
C GLN A 169 18.99 -15.77 18.10
N LYS A 170 18.26 -16.87 18.31
CA LYS A 170 18.03 -17.88 17.26
C LYS A 170 16.73 -17.54 16.55
N VAL A 171 16.73 -17.57 15.23
CA VAL A 171 15.55 -17.25 14.41
C VAL A 171 15.25 -18.35 13.41
N VAL A 172 14.00 -18.43 13.00
CA VAL A 172 13.53 -19.35 11.97
C VAL A 172 13.05 -18.55 10.77
N VAL A 173 13.47 -18.96 9.58
CA VAL A 173 12.98 -18.43 8.30
C VAL A 173 12.16 -19.52 7.62
N VAL A 174 10.90 -19.22 7.30
CA VAL A 174 10.01 -20.18 6.63
C VAL A 174 9.93 -19.86 5.15
N GLY A 175 10.46 -20.75 4.32
CA GLY A 175 10.53 -20.58 2.88
C GLY A 175 11.76 -21.25 2.26
N GLY A 176 11.85 -21.24 0.93
CA GLY A 176 13.02 -21.78 0.23
C GLY A 176 13.18 -21.28 -1.20
N GLY A 177 12.51 -20.18 -1.55
CA GLY A 177 12.80 -19.42 -2.78
C GLY A 177 13.85 -18.34 -2.51
N ASP A 178 14.13 -17.51 -3.51
CA ASP A 178 15.17 -16.46 -3.41
C ASP A 178 14.94 -15.53 -2.21
N THR A 179 13.72 -15.00 -2.02
CA THR A 179 13.37 -14.13 -0.88
C THR A 179 13.76 -14.74 0.46
N ALA A 180 13.40 -16.01 0.71
CA ALA A 180 13.69 -16.66 1.98
C ALA A 180 15.20 -16.84 2.21
N ILE A 181 15.96 -17.17 1.16
CA ILE A 181 17.40 -17.38 1.29
C ILE A 181 18.16 -16.06 1.41
N GLU A 182 17.76 -15.03 0.70
CA GLU A 182 18.32 -13.68 0.82
C GLU A 182 18.07 -13.10 2.22
N GLU A 183 16.84 -13.23 2.73
CA GLU A 183 16.51 -12.78 4.08
C GLU A 183 17.25 -13.58 5.16
N ALA A 184 17.37 -14.90 5.02
CA ALA A 184 18.16 -15.72 5.94
C ALA A 184 19.63 -15.27 5.97
N LEU A 185 20.24 -15.07 4.80
CA LEU A 185 21.60 -14.56 4.69
C LEU A 185 21.75 -13.17 5.33
N TYR A 186 20.77 -12.29 5.15
CA TYR A 186 20.75 -10.98 5.80
C TYR A 186 20.69 -11.10 7.33
N LEU A 187 19.82 -11.95 7.87
CA LEU A 187 19.66 -12.19 9.31
C LEU A 187 20.95 -12.66 9.97
N THR A 188 21.77 -13.48 9.30
CA THR A 188 23.04 -13.98 9.86
C THR A 188 24.02 -12.88 10.32
N LYS A 189 23.87 -11.65 9.81
CA LYS A 189 24.64 -10.47 10.24
C LYS A 189 24.31 -10.01 11.67
N PHE A 190 23.11 -10.33 12.16
CA PHE A 190 22.57 -9.84 13.44
C PHE A 190 22.35 -10.96 14.43
N VAL A 191 21.81 -12.09 13.97
CA VAL A 191 21.35 -13.19 14.81
C VAL A 191 22.49 -14.18 15.11
N ARG A 192 22.29 -15.03 16.12
CA ARG A 192 23.23 -16.08 16.49
C ARG A 192 23.17 -17.27 15.54
N GLU A 193 21.97 -17.65 15.12
CA GLU A 193 21.71 -18.84 14.31
C GLU A 193 20.40 -18.67 13.52
N THR A 194 20.39 -19.11 12.27
CA THR A 194 19.22 -19.07 11.38
C THR A 194 18.85 -20.47 10.92
N THR A 195 17.65 -20.93 11.28
CA THR A 195 17.11 -22.21 10.79
C THR A 195 16.13 -21.96 9.65
N ILE A 196 16.36 -22.59 8.50
CA ILE A 196 15.48 -22.47 7.33
C ILE A 196 14.54 -23.67 7.28
N ILE A 197 13.23 -23.42 7.31
CA ILE A 197 12.20 -24.45 7.16
C ILE A 197 11.62 -24.37 5.75
N HIS A 198 11.82 -25.43 4.96
CA HIS A 198 11.26 -25.53 3.62
C HIS A 198 10.33 -26.74 3.49
N ARG A 199 9.20 -26.56 2.80
CA ARG A 199 8.18 -27.61 2.61
C ARG A 199 8.56 -28.72 1.61
N ARG A 200 9.75 -28.65 1.00
CA ARG A 200 10.23 -29.64 0.02
C ARG A 200 11.62 -30.14 0.41
N ASP A 201 12.03 -31.19 -0.28
CA ASP A 201 13.35 -31.82 -0.20
C ASP A 201 14.49 -30.97 -0.77
N ARG A 202 14.19 -29.97 -1.61
CA ARG A 202 15.18 -29.08 -2.22
C ARG A 202 14.75 -27.62 -2.26
N LEU A 203 15.72 -26.72 -2.10
CA LEU A 203 15.54 -25.28 -2.25
C LEU A 203 15.20 -24.93 -3.71
N ARG A 204 14.34 -23.92 -3.86
CA ARG A 204 13.96 -23.31 -5.15
C ARG A 204 14.79 -22.07 -5.50
N ALA A 205 15.53 -21.53 -4.53
CA ALA A 205 16.40 -20.39 -4.77
C ALA A 205 17.44 -20.68 -5.86
N THR A 206 17.97 -19.64 -6.50
CA THR A 206 19.04 -19.76 -7.47
C THR A 206 20.26 -20.48 -6.87
N LYS A 207 20.99 -21.27 -7.67
CA LYS A 207 22.11 -22.11 -7.19
C LYS A 207 23.14 -21.33 -6.38
N ILE A 208 23.47 -20.12 -6.83
CA ILE A 208 24.44 -19.26 -6.13
C ILE A 208 23.98 -18.87 -4.72
N LEU A 209 22.68 -18.64 -4.52
CA LEU A 209 22.13 -18.37 -3.18
C LEU A 209 22.15 -19.62 -2.30
N GLN A 210 21.89 -20.79 -2.89
CA GLN A 210 22.02 -22.06 -2.18
C GLN A 210 23.47 -22.29 -1.73
N GLU A 211 24.44 -22.13 -2.63
CA GLU A 211 25.87 -22.26 -2.31
C GLU A 211 26.29 -21.30 -1.18
N ARG A 212 25.85 -20.03 -1.26
CA ARG A 212 26.13 -19.03 -0.23
C ARG A 212 25.55 -19.43 1.12
N VAL A 213 24.28 -19.83 1.18
CA VAL A 213 23.64 -20.17 2.45
C VAL A 213 24.22 -21.45 3.06
N PHE A 214 24.56 -22.46 2.25
CA PHE A 214 25.23 -23.67 2.74
C PHE A 214 26.68 -23.43 3.17
N SER A 215 27.36 -22.42 2.62
CA SER A 215 28.70 -22.04 3.05
C SER A 215 28.73 -21.16 4.31
N ASN A 216 27.57 -20.63 4.72
CA ASN A 216 27.45 -19.84 5.93
C ASN A 216 27.46 -20.75 7.16
N LYS A 217 28.15 -20.31 8.22
CA LYS A 217 28.29 -21.08 9.48
C LYS A 217 27.18 -20.79 10.48
N LYS A 218 26.32 -19.80 10.22
CA LYS A 218 25.23 -19.33 11.06
C LYS A 218 23.88 -19.65 10.45
#